data_AF-T0DP26-F1
#
_entry.id   AF-T0DP26-F1
#
_cell.length_a   1.000
_cell.length_b   1.000
_cell.length_c   1.000
_cell.angle_alpha   90.00
_cell.angle_beta   90.00
_cell.angle_gamma   90.00
#
_symmetry.space_group_name_H-M   'P 1'
#
loop_
_entity.id
_entity.type
_entity.pdbx_description
1 polymer ?
#
loop_
_entity_poly.entity_id
_entity_poly.type
_entity_poly.pdbx_seq_one_letter_code
_entity_poly.pdbx_strand_id
1 'polypeptide(L)'
;MKQRRFLGAAAVVTTTAAVITTFATGNASVYAAKQNQPIVRASIIVNDTTVEQNISGYVQSNTVWLPLSDVVQALRQLGPTITYANHQLLIGNLAHQSGTLGTAKPGTLDIACGSTVFTNVPVQETTRSNSTSTAYIPVWYVLQALT
;
A
#
# COMPACT_ATOMS: atom_id res chain seq x y z
N MET A 1 18.68 91.72 -4.53
CA MET A 1 19.68 90.63 -4.39
C MET A 1 19.01 89.42 -3.74
N LYS A 2 19.07 88.25 -4.41
CA LYS A 2 18.79 86.87 -3.93
C LYS A 2 17.63 86.64 -2.95
N GLN A 3 16.47 86.22 -3.47
CA GLN A 3 15.55 85.33 -2.75
C GLN A 3 15.47 83.98 -3.49
N ARG A 4 15.88 82.92 -2.78
CA ARG A 4 15.98 81.54 -3.25
C ARG A 4 14.58 80.91 -3.21
N ARG A 5 14.06 80.50 -4.36
CA ARG A 5 12.85 79.67 -4.44
C ARG A 5 13.24 78.22 -4.18
N PHE A 6 12.69 77.66 -3.11
CA PHE A 6 12.85 76.25 -2.74
C PHE A 6 11.97 75.39 -3.66
N LEU A 7 12.59 74.45 -4.38
CA LEU A 7 11.90 73.35 -5.04
C LEU A 7 11.56 72.29 -3.98
N GLY A 8 10.28 72.18 -3.62
CA GLY A 8 9.77 71.07 -2.82
C GLY A 8 9.64 69.83 -3.70
N ALA A 9 10.51 68.84 -3.50
CA ALA A 9 10.39 67.52 -4.10
C ALA A 9 9.24 66.75 -3.43
N ALA A 10 8.18 66.44 -4.18
CA ALA A 10 7.12 65.56 -3.72
C ALA A 10 7.63 64.10 -3.77
N ALA A 11 7.87 63.50 -2.60
CA ALA A 11 8.21 62.09 -2.48
C ALA A 11 6.92 61.26 -2.59
N VAL A 12 6.84 60.41 -3.62
CA VAL A 12 5.79 59.40 -3.76
C VAL A 12 6.14 58.23 -2.85
N VAL A 13 5.39 58.07 -1.75
CA VAL A 13 5.52 56.93 -0.84
C VAL A 13 4.65 55.80 -1.38
N THR A 14 5.27 54.82 -2.02
CA THR A 14 4.61 53.59 -2.43
C THR A 14 4.54 52.65 -1.23
N THR A 15 3.40 52.61 -0.55
CA THR A 15 3.12 51.60 0.48
C THR A 15 2.84 50.25 -0.19
N THR A 16 3.85 49.39 -0.26
CA THR A 16 3.69 47.99 -0.64
C THR A 16 3.04 47.26 0.55
N ALA A 17 1.77 46.90 0.43
CA ALA A 17 1.11 46.04 1.40
C ALA A 17 1.71 44.63 1.31
N ALA A 18 2.49 44.23 2.30
CA ALA A 18 2.93 42.85 2.44
C ALA A 18 1.76 42.02 3.00
N VAL A 19 1.23 41.09 2.21
CA VAL A 19 0.30 40.08 2.70
C VAL A 19 1.10 39.08 3.52
N ILE A 20 0.99 39.17 4.85
CA ILE A 20 1.57 38.19 5.76
C ILE A 20 0.62 37.00 5.79
N THR A 21 0.92 35.97 5.01
CA THR A 21 0.21 34.68 5.10
C THR A 21 0.73 33.94 6.31
N THR A 22 0.04 34.05 7.44
CA THR A 22 0.34 33.25 8.63
C THR A 22 -0.19 31.83 8.40
N PHE A 23 0.70 30.90 8.06
CA PHE A 23 0.36 29.49 8.11
C PHE A 23 0.24 29.10 9.58
N ALA A 24 -0.94 28.65 10.00
CA ALA A 24 -1.06 27.95 11.26
C ALA A 24 -0.13 26.74 11.20
N THR A 25 0.95 26.76 11.98
CA THR A 25 1.65 25.54 12.39
C THR A 25 0.67 24.77 13.27
N GLY A 26 -0.28 24.10 12.63
CA GLY A 26 -0.98 23.00 13.24
C GLY A 26 0.09 22.01 13.65
N ASN A 27 0.17 21.73 14.95
CA ASN A 27 0.96 20.61 15.43
C ASN A 27 0.51 19.41 14.61
N ALA A 28 1.36 18.95 13.68
CA ALA A 28 1.18 17.66 13.07
C ALA A 28 1.23 16.69 14.25
N SER A 29 0.05 16.26 14.71
CA SER A 29 -0.06 15.12 15.58
C SER A 29 0.59 14.00 14.80
N VAL A 30 1.83 13.69 15.20
CA VAL A 30 2.53 12.50 14.76
C VAL A 30 1.66 11.38 15.26
N TYR A 31 0.74 10.92 14.41
CA TYR A 31 0.11 9.64 14.60
C TYR A 31 1.28 8.67 14.56
N ALA A 32 1.73 8.24 15.76
CA ALA A 32 2.68 7.17 15.89
C ALA A 32 2.16 6.06 14.97
N ALA A 33 2.96 5.65 13.98
CA ALA A 33 2.58 4.58 13.07
C ALA A 33 2.06 3.44 13.92
N LYS A 34 0.78 3.08 13.76
CA LYS A 34 0.10 2.10 14.61
C LYS A 34 0.96 0.84 14.57
N GLN A 35 1.64 0.54 15.66
CA GLN A 35 2.69 -0.48 15.71
C GLN A 35 2.11 -1.80 15.17
N ASN A 36 2.77 -2.36 14.15
CA ASN A 36 2.37 -3.64 13.57
C ASN A 36 2.26 -4.67 14.69
N GLN A 37 1.07 -5.21 14.90
CA GLN A 37 0.84 -6.22 15.93
C GLN A 37 1.23 -7.56 15.32
N PRO A 38 2.33 -8.21 15.78
CA PRO A 38 2.78 -9.45 15.18
C PRO A 38 1.76 -10.56 15.44
N ILE A 39 1.49 -11.34 14.41
CA ILE A 39 0.76 -12.61 14.52
C ILE A 39 1.82 -13.71 14.56
N VAL A 40 1.98 -14.31 15.74
CA VAL A 40 2.93 -15.40 15.96
C VAL A 40 2.15 -16.71 15.92
N ARG A 41 2.43 -17.55 14.91
CA ARG A 41 1.82 -18.87 14.68
C ARG A 41 0.36 -18.85 14.19
N ALA A 42 0.11 -18.16 13.09
CA ALA A 42 -1.14 -18.38 12.35
C ALA A 42 -1.13 -19.75 11.65
N SER A 43 -2.33 -20.29 11.43
CA SER A 43 -2.54 -21.44 10.55
C SER A 43 -3.59 -21.07 9.50
N ILE A 44 -3.41 -21.55 8.27
CA ILE A 44 -4.43 -21.47 7.23
C ILE A 44 -5.14 -22.82 7.19
N ILE A 45 -6.44 -22.79 7.40
CA ILE A 45 -7.32 -23.96 7.39
C ILE A 45 -8.30 -23.77 6.24
N VAL A 46 -8.43 -24.78 5.39
CA VAL A 46 -9.40 -24.79 4.30
C VAL A 46 -10.10 -26.14 4.26
N ASN A 47 -11.43 -26.13 4.19
CA ASN A 47 -12.27 -27.34 4.25
C ASN A 47 -11.87 -28.27 5.41
N ASP A 48 -11.74 -27.71 6.62
CA ASP A 48 -11.30 -28.41 7.85
C ASP A 48 -9.90 -29.04 7.81
N THR A 49 -9.14 -28.78 6.74
CA THR A 49 -7.77 -29.25 6.59
C THR A 49 -6.81 -28.09 6.83
N THR A 50 -5.91 -28.24 7.80
CA THR A 50 -4.82 -27.29 8.00
C THR A 50 -3.81 -27.43 6.86
N VAL A 51 -3.76 -26.44 5.98
CA VAL A 51 -2.89 -26.43 4.80
C VAL A 51 -1.58 -25.70 5.06
N GLU A 52 -1.55 -24.75 6.00
CA GLU A 52 -0.31 -24.16 6.48
C GLU A 52 -0.32 -23.84 7.97
N GLN A 53 0.86 -23.93 8.59
CA GLN A 53 1.06 -23.72 10.03
C GLN A 53 2.27 -22.84 10.31
N ASN A 54 2.29 -22.24 11.51
CA ASN A 54 3.40 -21.42 12.00
C ASN A 54 3.69 -20.18 11.14
N ILE A 55 2.67 -19.67 10.44
CA ILE A 55 2.78 -18.48 9.60
C ILE A 55 3.03 -17.27 10.50
N SER A 56 4.01 -16.46 10.11
CA SER A 56 4.35 -15.21 10.78
C SER A 56 3.77 -14.04 9.98
N GLY A 57 2.68 -13.47 10.48
CA GLY A 57 2.01 -12.32 9.88
C GLY A 57 2.01 -11.10 10.80
N TYR A 58 1.25 -10.07 10.44
CA TYR A 58 0.99 -8.95 11.33
C TYR A 58 -0.36 -8.30 11.04
N VAL A 59 -0.88 -7.57 12.01
CA VAL A 59 -2.03 -6.69 11.84
C VAL A 59 -1.53 -5.25 11.76
N GLN A 60 -1.90 -4.55 10.69
CA GLN A 60 -1.65 -3.13 10.50
C GLN A 60 -2.92 -2.46 10.01
N SER A 61 -3.31 -1.36 10.65
CA SER A 61 -4.51 -0.60 10.30
C SER A 61 -5.79 -1.44 10.21
N ASN A 62 -5.95 -2.42 11.12
CA ASN A 62 -7.08 -3.37 11.15
C ASN A 62 -7.12 -4.35 9.95
N THR A 63 -6.04 -4.46 9.21
CA THR A 63 -5.85 -5.42 8.11
C THR A 63 -4.84 -6.47 8.53
N VAL A 64 -5.18 -7.74 8.28
CA VAL A 64 -4.26 -8.87 8.48
C VAL A 64 -3.39 -9.03 7.24
N TRP A 65 -2.08 -8.95 7.46
CA TRP A 65 -1.05 -9.12 6.45
C TRP A 65 -0.36 -10.46 6.67
N LEU A 66 -0.39 -11.30 5.64
CA LEU A 66 0.27 -12.62 5.65
C LEU A 66 1.36 -12.68 4.58
N PRO A 67 2.43 -13.48 4.79
CA PRO A 67 3.42 -13.72 3.76
C PRO A 67 2.75 -14.26 2.49
N LEU A 68 3.02 -13.62 1.35
CA LEU A 68 2.44 -14.00 0.08
C LEU A 68 2.83 -15.43 -0.33
N SER A 69 4.05 -15.86 -0.01
CA SER A 69 4.52 -17.23 -0.22
C SER A 69 3.60 -18.26 0.44
N ASP A 70 3.27 -18.02 1.70
CA ASP A 70 2.52 -18.96 2.55
C ASP A 70 1.05 -18.98 2.10
N VAL A 71 0.51 -17.82 1.72
CA VAL A 71 -0.83 -17.73 1.11
C VAL A 71 -0.89 -18.50 -0.21
N VAL A 72 0.08 -18.31 -1.11
CA VAL A 72 0.14 -19.03 -2.40
C VAL A 72 0.29 -20.54 -2.17
N GLN A 73 1.11 -20.95 -1.21
CA GLN A 73 1.29 -22.35 -0.85
C GLN A 73 0.00 -22.97 -0.33
N ALA A 74 -0.70 -22.28 0.58
CA ALA A 74 -2.00 -22.69 1.08
C ALA A 74 -3.04 -22.81 -0.04
N LEU A 75 -3.11 -21.83 -0.96
CA LEU A 75 -4.01 -21.88 -2.11
C LEU A 75 -3.71 -23.05 -3.04
N ARG A 76 -2.44 -23.39 -3.27
CA ARG A 76 -2.04 -24.53 -4.12
C ARG A 76 -2.53 -25.87 -3.59
N GLN A 77 -2.72 -25.99 -2.27
CA GLN A 77 -3.33 -27.17 -1.67
C GLN A 77 -4.82 -27.30 -2.01
N LEU A 78 -5.48 -26.23 -2.47
CA LEU A 78 -6.90 -26.22 -2.83
C LEU A 78 -7.17 -26.70 -4.27
N GLY A 79 -6.14 -26.77 -5.11
CA GLY A 79 -6.28 -27.29 -6.46
C GLY A 79 -5.17 -26.86 -7.43
N PRO A 80 -5.07 -27.53 -8.60
CA PRO A 80 -3.94 -27.43 -9.53
C PRO A 80 -3.87 -26.12 -10.33
N THR A 81 -4.80 -25.20 -10.15
CA THR A 81 -4.99 -24.01 -10.99
C THR A 81 -4.53 -22.71 -10.33
N ILE A 82 -3.55 -22.77 -9.42
CA ILE A 82 -2.97 -21.59 -8.78
C ILE A 82 -1.65 -21.22 -9.45
N THR A 83 -1.65 -20.08 -10.15
CA THR A 83 -0.45 -19.52 -10.77
C THR A 83 -0.09 -18.21 -10.09
N TYR A 84 1.16 -18.09 -9.65
CA TYR A 84 1.71 -16.83 -9.15
C TYR A 84 2.97 -16.48 -9.95
N ALA A 85 2.87 -15.46 -10.81
CA ALA A 85 3.97 -15.00 -11.66
C ALA A 85 3.74 -13.54 -12.07
N ASN A 86 4.81 -12.78 -12.32
CA ASN A 86 4.73 -11.40 -12.84
C ASN A 86 3.78 -10.47 -12.06
N HIS A 87 3.76 -10.58 -10.72
CA HIS A 87 2.81 -9.84 -9.86
C HIS A 87 1.33 -10.13 -10.17
N GLN A 88 1.02 -11.34 -10.62
CA GLN A 88 -0.34 -11.82 -10.85
C GLN A 88 -0.56 -13.13 -10.10
N LEU A 89 -1.64 -13.20 -9.32
CA LEU A 89 -2.14 -14.40 -8.65
C LEU A 89 -3.42 -14.85 -9.36
N LEU A 90 -3.34 -15.96 -10.10
CA LEU A 90 -4.44 -16.56 -10.83
C LEU A 90 -4.93 -17.79 -10.08
N ILE A 91 -6.22 -17.85 -9.78
CA ILE A 91 -6.89 -18.90 -9.01
C ILE A 91 -7.97 -19.52 -9.89
N GLY A 92 -7.89 -20.82 -10.19
CA GLY A 92 -8.97 -21.51 -10.94
C GLY A 92 -9.06 -21.18 -12.43
N ASN A 93 -8.21 -20.30 -12.94
CA ASN A 93 -8.53 -19.56 -14.15
C ASN A 93 -7.91 -20.15 -15.42
N LEU A 94 -8.73 -20.86 -16.22
CA LEU A 94 -8.41 -21.24 -17.60
C LEU A 94 -8.76 -20.13 -18.62
N ALA A 95 -9.56 -19.13 -18.23
CA ALA A 95 -10.00 -18.04 -19.12
C ALA A 95 -9.02 -16.85 -19.14
N HIS A 96 -8.37 -16.58 -18.00
CA HIS A 96 -7.32 -15.58 -17.90
C HIS A 96 -5.96 -16.26 -17.96
N GLN A 97 -5.47 -16.48 -19.17
CA GLN A 97 -4.04 -16.76 -19.38
C GLN A 97 -3.28 -15.54 -18.85
N SER A 98 -2.29 -15.79 -17.97
CA SER A 98 -1.28 -14.84 -17.48
C SER A 98 -0.88 -13.87 -18.60
N GLY A 99 -1.46 -12.67 -18.61
CA GLY A 99 -1.37 -11.74 -19.75
C GLY A 99 -2.65 -10.93 -20.06
N THR A 100 -3.79 -11.27 -19.46
CA THR A 100 -5.05 -10.51 -19.60
C THR A 100 -5.29 -9.47 -18.49
N LEU A 101 -4.54 -9.55 -17.39
CA LEU A 101 -4.51 -8.50 -16.37
C LEU A 101 -3.48 -7.46 -16.80
N GLY A 102 -3.79 -6.18 -16.59
CA GLY A 102 -2.87 -5.08 -16.91
C GLY A 102 -1.53 -5.22 -16.16
N THR A 103 -0.54 -4.41 -16.52
CA THR A 103 0.71 -4.38 -15.76
C THR A 103 0.44 -3.88 -14.35
N ALA A 104 0.61 -4.74 -13.35
CA ALA A 104 0.51 -4.37 -11.94
C ALA A 104 1.49 -3.22 -11.64
N LYS A 105 1.05 -2.23 -10.85
CA LYS A 105 1.93 -1.13 -10.44
C LYS A 105 3.02 -1.65 -9.49
N PRO A 106 4.21 -1.01 -9.45
CA PRO A 106 5.22 -1.34 -8.45
C PRO A 106 4.64 -1.36 -7.02
N GLY A 107 4.96 -2.39 -6.24
CA GLY A 107 4.42 -2.58 -4.89
C GLY A 107 2.97 -3.08 -4.85
N THR A 108 2.45 -3.61 -5.96
CA THR A 108 1.10 -4.17 -6.02
C THR A 108 1.06 -5.55 -6.68
N LEU A 109 -0.08 -6.21 -6.56
CA LEU A 109 -0.41 -7.52 -7.12
C LEU A 109 -1.80 -7.45 -7.76
N ASP A 110 -1.99 -8.13 -8.88
CA ASP A 110 -3.33 -8.39 -9.41
C ASP A 110 -3.77 -9.81 -9.02
N ILE A 111 -5.02 -9.98 -8.60
CA ILE A 111 -5.61 -11.27 -8.23
C ILE A 111 -6.79 -11.54 -9.16
N ALA A 112 -6.79 -12.68 -9.83
CA ALA A 112 -7.92 -13.13 -10.64
C ALA A 112 -8.39 -14.51 -10.23
N CYS A 113 -9.70 -14.66 -10.04
CA CYS A 113 -10.37 -15.92 -9.74
C CYS A 113 -11.65 -16.02 -10.57
N GLY A 114 -11.67 -16.90 -11.57
CA GLY A 114 -12.78 -16.95 -12.55
C GLY A 114 -13.02 -15.60 -13.22
N SER A 115 -14.22 -15.03 -13.07
CA SER A 115 -14.59 -13.69 -13.57
C SER A 115 -14.22 -12.54 -12.63
N THR A 116 -13.79 -12.83 -11.40
CA THR A 116 -13.47 -11.83 -10.39
C THR A 116 -12.02 -11.38 -10.54
N VAL A 117 -11.81 -10.06 -10.63
CA VAL A 117 -10.49 -9.46 -10.78
C VAL A 117 -10.31 -8.31 -9.80
N PHE A 118 -9.27 -8.41 -8.97
CA PHE A 118 -8.78 -7.31 -8.15
C PHE A 118 -7.47 -6.81 -8.74
N THR A 119 -7.41 -5.53 -9.10
CA THR A 119 -6.18 -4.92 -9.62
C THR A 119 -5.52 -4.03 -8.58
N ASN A 120 -4.19 -3.91 -8.65
CA ASN A 120 -3.39 -3.05 -7.79
C ASN A 120 -3.58 -3.33 -6.28
N VAL A 121 -3.74 -4.60 -5.89
CA VAL A 121 -3.80 -5.00 -4.48
C VAL A 121 -2.46 -4.66 -3.83
N PRO A 122 -2.43 -3.90 -2.72
CA PRO A 122 -1.17 -3.44 -2.15
C PRO A 122 -0.36 -4.61 -1.59
N VAL A 123 0.94 -4.63 -1.91
CA VAL A 123 1.92 -5.58 -1.38
C VAL A 123 2.94 -4.81 -0.55
N GLN A 124 3.23 -5.30 0.65
CA GLN A 124 4.26 -4.72 1.51
C GLN A 124 5.47 -5.63 1.53
N GLU A 125 6.62 -5.12 1.08
CA GLU A 125 7.88 -5.81 1.23
C GLU A 125 8.52 -5.46 2.57
N THR A 126 8.85 -6.48 3.36
CA THR A 126 9.62 -6.33 4.58
C THR A 126 10.91 -7.12 4.47
N THR A 127 12.04 -6.43 4.57
CA THR A 127 13.36 -7.06 4.64
C THR A 127 13.55 -7.64 6.04
N ARG A 128 13.64 -8.97 6.16
CA ARG A 128 14.09 -9.59 7.40
C ARG A 128 15.60 -9.41 7.55
N SER A 129 16.12 -9.43 8.78
CA SER A 129 17.53 -9.21 9.13
C SER A 129 18.58 -10.08 8.40
N ASN A 130 18.15 -11.08 7.64
CA ASN A 130 18.98 -11.94 6.79
C ASN A 130 18.94 -11.55 5.29
N SER A 131 18.55 -10.31 4.97
CA SER A 131 18.45 -9.78 3.60
C SER A 131 17.43 -10.49 2.69
N THR A 132 16.55 -11.33 3.25
CA THR A 132 15.44 -11.91 2.50
C THR A 132 14.26 -10.96 2.56
N SER A 133 13.88 -10.38 1.41
CA SER A 133 12.63 -9.60 1.30
C SER A 133 11.45 -10.57 1.35
N THR A 134 10.53 -10.36 2.29
CA THR A 134 9.28 -11.09 2.36
C THR A 134 8.15 -10.16 1.93
N ALA A 135 7.44 -10.53 0.88
CA ALA A 135 6.24 -9.83 0.44
C ALA A 135 5.05 -10.26 1.30
N TYR A 136 4.28 -9.28 1.78
CA TYR A 136 3.06 -9.47 2.53
C TYR A 136 1.86 -8.95 1.75
N ILE A 137 0.75 -9.67 1.84
CA ILE A 137 -0.51 -9.33 1.19
C ILE A 137 -1.62 -9.19 2.24
N PRO A 138 -2.54 -8.23 2.08
CA PRO A 138 -3.77 -8.18 2.86
C PRO A 138 -4.64 -9.40 2.54
N VAL A 139 -4.79 -10.32 3.50
CA VAL A 139 -5.46 -11.61 3.27
C VAL A 139 -6.93 -11.46 2.86
N TRP A 140 -7.57 -10.37 3.24
CA TRP A 140 -8.97 -10.10 2.91
C TRP A 140 -9.25 -10.09 1.39
N TYR A 141 -8.33 -9.55 0.57
CA TYR A 141 -8.52 -9.56 -0.89
C TYR A 141 -8.49 -10.98 -1.46
N VAL A 142 -7.69 -11.87 -0.86
CA VAL A 142 -7.63 -13.28 -1.27
C VAL A 142 -8.92 -13.98 -0.87
N LEU A 143 -9.43 -13.74 0.34
CA LEU A 143 -10.71 -14.28 0.78
C LEU A 143 -11.87 -13.82 -0.11
N GLN A 144 -11.91 -12.54 -0.46
CA GLN A 144 -12.92 -12.00 -1.39
C GLN A 144 -12.83 -12.59 -2.80
N ALA A 145 -11.64 -12.94 -3.28
CA ALA A 145 -11.48 -13.58 -4.57
C ALA A 145 -11.98 -15.03 -4.58
N LEU A 146 -12.10 -15.68 -3.42
CA LEU A 146 -12.53 -17.08 -3.28
C LEU A 146 -14.03 -17.24 -3.01
N THR A 147 -14.76 -16.15 -2.72
CA THR A 147 -16.21 -16.13 -2.50
C THR A 147 -16.96 -15.83 -3.79
#